data_AF-A0A2E7CW63-F1
#
_entry.id   AF-A0A2E7CW63-F1
#
_cell.length_a   1.000
_cell.length_b   1.000
_cell.length_c   1.000
_cell.angle_alpha   90.00
_cell.angle_beta   90.00
_cell.angle_gamma   90.00
#
_symmetry.space_group_name_H-M   'P 1'
#
loop_
_entity.id
_entity.type
_entity.pdbx_description
1 polymer ?
#
loop_
_entity_poly.entity_id
_entity_poly.type
_entity_poly.pdbx_seq_one_letter_code
_entity_poly.pdbx_strand_id
1 'polypeptide(L)'
;MLNKSYMKLSIYALVGNLVHLILSYLLLINNQLINILIIHVFLFLLTLITKWLQKKLSKKNNTSPMIFLAINIGRMLICVLFLLPIIIGYEDADKWYIYHFFFAYFFYLILDLLSTKKLVL
;
A
#
# COMPACT_ATOMS: atom_id res chain seq x y z
N MET A 1 -3.00 21.09 9.34
CA MET A 1 -2.73 21.13 7.89
C MET A 1 -2.12 19.80 7.43
N LEU A 2 -2.90 18.94 6.76
CA LEU A 2 -2.30 17.86 5.96
C LEU A 2 -1.37 18.53 4.94
N ASN A 3 -0.08 18.16 4.95
CA ASN A 3 0.90 18.70 4.00
C ASN A 3 0.37 18.44 2.58
N LYS A 4 0.40 19.43 1.67
CA LYS A 4 -0.15 19.32 0.30
C LYS A 4 0.35 18.07 -0.44
N SER A 5 1.55 17.58 -0.08
CA SER A 5 2.11 16.31 -0.57
C SER A 5 1.28 15.07 -0.19
N TYR A 6 0.78 14.97 1.05
CA TYR A 6 -0.06 13.84 1.49
C TYR A 6 -1.41 13.82 0.78
N MET A 7 -2.02 14.98 0.56
CA MET A 7 -3.27 15.06 -0.21
C MET A 7 -3.09 14.59 -1.66
N LYS A 8 -2.00 14.98 -2.31
CA LYS A 8 -1.72 14.53 -3.69
C LYS A 8 -1.52 13.01 -3.74
N LEU A 9 -0.76 12.45 -2.80
CA LEU A 9 -0.57 11.02 -2.73
C LEU A 9 -1.87 10.27 -2.44
N SER A 10 -2.71 10.74 -1.51
CA SER A 10 -3.99 10.10 -1.23
C SER A 10 -4.93 10.14 -2.44
N ILE A 11 -4.89 11.23 -3.23
CA ILE A 11 -5.65 11.32 -4.49
C ILE A 11 -5.13 10.31 -5.52
N TYR A 12 -3.81 10.21 -5.73
CA TYR A 12 -3.25 9.24 -6.68
C TYR A 12 -3.53 7.79 -6.24
N ALA A 13 -3.46 7.51 -4.94
CA ALA A 13 -3.83 6.21 -4.39
C ALA A 13 -5.31 5.91 -4.66
N LEU A 14 -6.21 6.84 -4.36
CA LEU A 14 -7.66 6.68 -4.60
C LEU A 14 -7.98 6.46 -6.09
N VAL A 15 -7.40 7.26 -6.98
CA VAL A 15 -7.61 7.11 -8.43
C VAL A 15 -7.08 5.76 -8.92
N GLY A 16 -5.87 5.37 -8.53
CA GLY A 16 -5.30 4.09 -8.93
C GLY A 16 -6.09 2.90 -8.39
N ASN A 17 -6.56 2.98 -7.14
CA ASN A 17 -7.44 1.98 -6.56
C ASN A 17 -8.74 1.84 -7.35
N LEU A 18 -9.39 2.95 -7.71
CA LEU A 18 -10.62 2.93 -8.51
C LEU A 18 -10.40 2.31 -9.88
N VAL A 19 -9.29 2.65 -10.57
CA VAL A 19 -8.95 2.05 -11.87
C VAL A 19 -8.74 0.55 -11.75
N HIS A 20 -8.00 0.09 -10.73
CA HIS A 20 -7.76 -1.34 -10.52
C HIS A 20 -9.04 -2.10 -10.16
N LEU A 21 -9.95 -1.48 -9.37
CA LEU A 21 -11.26 -2.05 -9.05
C LEU A 21 -12.16 -2.19 -10.29
N ILE A 22 -12.21 -1.14 -11.12
CA ILE A 22 -12.97 -1.16 -12.38
C ILE A 22 -12.41 -2.23 -13.32
N LEU A 23 -11.09 -2.32 -13.45
CA LEU A 23 -10.46 -3.34 -14.29
C LEU A 23 -10.76 -4.75 -13.79
N SER A 24 -10.71 -4.97 -12.48
CA SER A 24 -11.02 -6.26 -11.87
C SER A 24 -12.48 -6.66 -12.04
N TYR A 25 -13.39 -5.67 -12.00
CA TYR A 25 -14.81 -5.87 -12.28
C TYR A 25 -15.05 -6.24 -13.76
N LEU A 26 -14.42 -5.53 -14.70
CA LEU A 26 -14.55 -5.79 -16.14
C LEU A 26 -13.99 -7.15 -16.56
N LEU A 27 -12.98 -7.66 -15.85
CA LEU A 27 -12.41 -9.00 -16.06
C LEU A 27 -13.25 -10.15 -15.46
N LEU A 28 -14.52 -9.88 -15.09
CA LEU A 28 -15.49 -10.87 -14.59
C LEU A 28 -15.06 -11.62 -13.32
N ILE A 29 -14.18 -11.03 -12.50
CA ILE A 29 -13.79 -11.57 -11.18
C ILE A 29 -14.84 -11.17 -10.13
N ASN A 30 -16.12 -11.43 -10.43
CA ASN A 30 -17.24 -10.86 -9.69
C ASN A 30 -17.31 -11.34 -8.23
N ASN A 31 -16.89 -12.59 -7.97
CA ASN A 31 -16.89 -13.17 -6.63
C ASN A 31 -15.71 -12.72 -5.73
N GLN A 32 -14.74 -11.93 -6.23
CA GLN A 32 -13.58 -11.50 -5.45
C GLN A 32 -13.53 -9.99 -5.16
N LEU A 33 -14.57 -9.22 -5.54
CA LEU A 33 -14.59 -7.77 -5.34
C LEU A 33 -14.41 -7.35 -3.88
N ILE A 34 -15.05 -8.06 -2.95
CA ILE A 34 -14.92 -7.81 -1.51
C ILE A 34 -13.47 -8.01 -1.06
N ASN A 35 -12.83 -9.08 -1.51
CA ASN A 35 -11.44 -9.38 -1.19
C ASN A 35 -10.49 -8.32 -1.75
N ILE A 36 -10.71 -7.89 -2.99
CA ILE A 36 -9.94 -6.82 -3.63
C ILE A 36 -10.12 -5.49 -2.86
N LEU A 37 -11.35 -5.16 -2.45
CA LEU A 37 -11.62 -3.99 -1.61
C LEU A 37 -10.88 -4.05 -0.27
N ILE A 38 -10.90 -5.20 0.40
CA ILE A 38 -10.18 -5.41 1.67
C ILE A 38 -8.68 -5.16 1.48
N ILE A 39 -8.07 -5.71 0.43
CA ILE A 39 -6.66 -5.48 0.07
C ILE A 39 -6.38 -3.97 -0.08
N HIS A 40 -7.24 -3.24 -0.80
CA HIS A 40 -7.03 -1.83 -1.10
C HIS A 40 -7.16 -0.96 0.15
N VAL A 41 -8.17 -1.23 0.99
CA VAL A 41 -8.36 -0.54 2.27
C VAL A 41 -7.20 -0.81 3.21
N PHE A 42 -6.76 -2.07 3.31
CA PHE A 42 -5.62 -2.46 4.13
C PHE A 42 -4.34 -1.74 3.70
N LEU A 43 -3.98 -1.78 2.41
CA LEU A 43 -2.77 -1.15 1.88
C LEU A 43 -2.81 0.38 2.01
N PHE A 44 -4.00 0.98 1.81
CA PHE A 44 -4.19 2.42 2.00
C PHE A 44 -3.91 2.84 3.44
N LEU A 45 -4.54 2.17 4.41
CA LEU A 45 -4.37 2.43 5.84
C LEU A 45 -2.92 2.21 6.27
N LEU A 46 -2.33 1.10 5.85
CA LEU A 46 -0.94 0.78 6.17
C LEU A 46 0.01 1.86 5.62
N THR A 47 -0.23 2.35 4.41
CA THR A 47 0.55 3.45 3.81
C THR A 47 0.40 4.74 4.61
N LEU A 48 -0.82 5.10 5.04
CA LEU A 48 -1.06 6.27 5.87
C LEU A 48 -0.33 6.18 7.22
N ILE A 49 -0.41 5.03 7.90
CA ILE A 49 0.28 4.78 9.16
C ILE A 49 1.80 4.89 8.98
N THR A 50 2.34 4.24 7.95
CA THR A 50 3.77 4.26 7.61
C THR A 50 4.25 5.71 7.45
N LYS A 51 3.53 6.52 6.67
CA LYS A 51 3.86 7.92 6.43
C LYS A 51 3.73 8.79 7.66
N TRP A 52 2.71 8.55 8.48
CA TRP A 52 2.53 9.25 9.73
C TRP A 52 3.68 8.97 10.71
N LEU A 53 4.09 7.70 10.83
CA LEU A 53 5.25 7.28 11.64
C LEU A 53 6.54 7.94 11.16
N GLN A 54 6.82 7.86 9.85
CA GLN A 54 7.99 8.50 9.24
C GLN A 54 8.05 10.00 9.54
N LYS A 55 6.92 10.73 9.42
CA LYS A 55 6.84 12.16 9.73
C LYS A 55 7.02 12.46 11.22
N LYS A 56 6.42 11.66 12.09
CA LYS A 56 6.54 11.84 13.54
C LYS A 56 7.99 11.66 13.99
N LEU A 57 8.69 10.70 13.39
CA LEU A 57 10.09 10.45 13.67
C LEU A 57 11.00 11.51 13.04
N SER A 58 10.72 12.00 11.82
CA SER A 58 11.52 13.02 11.14
C SER A 58 11.57 14.37 11.87
N LYS A 59 10.52 14.70 12.65
CA LYS A 59 10.50 15.91 13.49
C LYS A 59 11.45 15.86 14.69
N LYS A 60 12.02 14.70 15.03
CA LYS A 60 12.89 14.53 16.21
C LYS A 60 14.39 14.82 15.92
N ASN A 61 14.67 15.56 14.84
CA ASN A 61 15.97 16.15 14.44
C ASN A 61 17.18 15.21 14.23
N ASN A 62 17.01 13.88 14.22
CA ASN A 62 18.11 12.94 13.92
C ASN A 62 17.60 11.69 13.18
N THR A 63 16.71 11.86 12.19
CA THR A 63 16.28 10.70 11.40
C THR A 63 17.35 10.24 10.44
N SER A 64 18.09 9.23 10.88
CA SER A 64 18.91 8.40 9.99
C SER A 64 18.04 7.77 8.89
N PRO A 65 18.52 7.70 7.63
CA PRO A 65 17.92 6.88 6.57
C PRO A 65 17.59 5.45 7.01
N MET A 66 18.33 4.93 7.99
CA MET A 66 18.12 3.60 8.57
C MET A 66 16.77 3.48 9.29
N ILE A 67 16.25 4.55 9.91
CA ILE A 67 14.93 4.56 10.56
C ILE A 67 13.83 4.49 9.51
N PHE A 68 13.96 5.22 8.40
CA PHE A 68 13.02 5.14 7.28
C PHE A 68 13.01 3.75 6.65
N LEU A 69 14.19 3.15 6.50
CA LEU A 69 14.33 1.79 6.01
C LEU A 69 13.67 0.78 6.96
N ALA A 70 13.92 0.88 8.27
CA ALA A 70 13.30 0.00 9.27
C ALA A 70 11.77 0.07 9.25
N ILE A 71 11.19 1.26 9.09
CA ILE A 71 9.73 1.43 8.95
C ILE A 71 9.21 0.74 7.68
N ASN A 72 9.91 0.87 6.56
CA ASN A 72 9.52 0.20 5.31
C ASN A 72 9.67 -1.33 5.40
N ILE A 73 10.69 -1.84 6.09
CA ILE A 73 10.82 -3.28 6.38
C ILE A 73 9.66 -3.73 7.26
N GLY A 74 9.32 -2.98 8.31
CA GLY A 74 8.15 -3.26 9.15
C GLY A 74 6.85 -3.30 8.34
N ARG A 75 6.67 -2.37 7.40
CA ARG A 75 5.55 -2.39 6.44
C ARG A 75 5.51 -3.68 5.63
N MET A 76 6.66 -4.12 5.10
CA MET A 76 6.75 -5.38 4.35
C MET A 76 6.36 -6.59 5.22
N LEU A 77 6.83 -6.64 6.47
CA LEU A 77 6.48 -7.72 7.39
C LEU A 77 4.98 -7.75 7.70
N ILE A 78 4.34 -6.59 7.90
CA ILE A 78 2.89 -6.50 8.11
C ILE A 78 2.13 -6.99 6.88
N CYS A 79 2.60 -6.66 5.66
CA CYS A 79 2.03 -7.20 4.42
C CYS A 79 2.14 -8.73 4.35
N VAL A 80 3.28 -9.31 4.75
CA VAL A 80 3.48 -10.77 4.78
C VAL A 80 2.54 -11.41 5.78
N LEU A 81 2.42 -10.87 7.00
CA LEU A 81 1.51 -11.38 8.02
C LEU A 81 0.05 -11.33 7.57
N PHE A 82 -0.33 -10.29 6.81
CA PHE A 82 -1.66 -10.18 6.24
C PHE A 82 -1.94 -11.24 5.16
N LEU A 83 -0.94 -11.57 4.34
CA LEU A 83 -1.07 -12.61 3.31
C LEU A 83 -0.97 -14.04 3.87
N LEU A 84 -0.30 -14.19 5.01
CA LEU A 84 0.08 -15.50 5.57
C LEU A 84 -1.08 -16.49 5.71
N PRO A 85 -2.28 -16.11 6.21
CA PRO A 85 -3.39 -17.06 6.35
C PRO A 85 -3.82 -17.66 5.02
N ILE A 86 -3.74 -16.86 3.94
CA ILE A 86 -4.14 -17.25 2.58
C ILE A 86 -3.07 -18.13 1.93
N ILE A 87 -1.78 -17.87 2.24
CA ILE A 87 -0.68 -18.72 1.77
C ILE A 87 -0.70 -20.09 2.47
N ILE A 88 -1.02 -20.14 3.76
CA ILE A 88 -1.03 -21.39 4.54
C ILE A 88 -2.25 -22.27 4.16
N GLY A 89 -3.42 -21.65 3.99
CA GLY A 89 -4.66 -22.34 3.62
C GLY A 89 -4.91 -22.42 2.12
N TYR A 90 -3.85 -22.35 1.30
CA TYR A 90 -3.93 -22.05 -0.13
C TYR A 90 -4.79 -23.04 -0.93
N GLU A 91 -5.83 -22.51 -1.59
CA GLU A 91 -6.58 -23.19 -2.64
C GLU A 91 -6.32 -22.53 -4.02
N ASP A 92 -6.61 -23.23 -5.12
CA ASP A 92 -6.38 -22.69 -6.47
C ASP A 92 -7.11 -21.37 -6.75
N ALA A 93 -8.24 -21.12 -6.08
CA ALA A 93 -9.00 -19.87 -6.16
C ALA A 93 -8.27 -18.66 -5.53
N ASP A 94 -7.30 -18.90 -4.64
CA ASP A 94 -6.57 -17.85 -3.91
C ASP A 94 -5.42 -17.23 -4.72
N LYS A 95 -5.06 -17.84 -5.85
CA LYS A 95 -4.06 -17.31 -6.80
C LYS A 95 -4.34 -15.86 -7.19
N TRP A 96 -5.59 -15.59 -7.54
CA TRP A 96 -6.03 -14.27 -7.96
C TRP A 96 -5.94 -13.25 -6.84
N TYR A 97 -6.27 -13.64 -5.60
CA TYR A 97 -6.12 -12.78 -4.43
C TYR A 97 -4.68 -12.31 -4.26
N ILE A 98 -3.72 -13.24 -4.32
CA ILE A 98 -2.30 -12.97 -4.15
C ILE A 98 -1.80 -12.03 -5.25
N TYR A 99 -2.20 -12.24 -6.51
CA TYR A 99 -1.84 -11.35 -7.60
C TYR A 99 -2.37 -9.93 -7.43
N HIS A 100 -3.66 -9.78 -7.07
CA HIS A 100 -4.24 -8.46 -6.80
C HIS A 100 -3.54 -7.77 -5.62
N PHE A 101 -3.16 -8.53 -4.58
CA PHE A 101 -2.40 -8.00 -3.46
C PHE A 101 -1.05 -7.44 -3.88
N PHE A 102 -0.23 -8.23 -4.58
CA PHE A 102 1.10 -7.77 -5.00
C PHE A 102 1.01 -6.62 -6.00
N PHE A 103 0.07 -6.67 -6.94
CA PHE A 103 -0.16 -5.58 -7.89
C PHE A 103 -0.48 -4.27 -7.17
N ALA A 104 -1.45 -4.29 -6.25
CA ALA A 104 -1.80 -3.12 -5.46
C ALA A 104 -0.63 -2.66 -4.59
N TYR A 105 0.06 -3.58 -3.92
CA TYR A 105 1.22 -3.25 -3.08
C TYR A 105 2.33 -2.54 -3.87
N PHE A 106 2.71 -3.06 -5.04
CA PHE A 106 3.71 -2.42 -5.89
C PHE A 106 3.25 -1.06 -6.40
N PHE A 107 1.97 -0.91 -6.74
CA PHE A 107 1.41 0.38 -7.13
C PHE A 107 1.59 1.42 -6.01
N TYR A 108 1.25 1.08 -4.76
CA TYR A 108 1.48 1.95 -3.60
C TYR A 108 2.97 2.26 -3.39
N LEU A 109 3.84 1.26 -3.54
CA LEU A 109 5.28 1.44 -3.38
C LEU A 109 5.85 2.42 -4.41
N ILE A 110 5.43 2.30 -5.68
CA ILE A 110 5.85 3.21 -6.76
C ILE A 110 5.36 4.63 -6.48
N LEU A 111 4.09 4.81 -6.10
CA LEU A 111 3.55 6.13 -5.73
C LEU A 111 4.35 6.77 -4.59
N ASP A 112 4.76 5.96 -3.61
CA ASP A 112 5.56 6.40 -2.47
C ASP A 112 6.97 6.84 -2.91
N LEU A 113 7.62 6.05 -3.76
CA LEU A 113 8.94 6.35 -4.33
C LEU A 113 8.93 7.65 -5.15
N LEU A 114 7.94 7.82 -6.03
CA LEU A 114 7.76 9.03 -6.84
C LEU A 114 7.50 10.27 -6.00
N SER A 115 6.75 10.13 -4.91
CA SER A 115 6.45 11.24 -4.00
C SER A 115 7.65 11.64 -3.14
N THR A 116 8.53 10.68 -2.84
CA THR A 116 9.75 10.92 -2.04
C THR A 116 10.83 11.65 -2.85
N LYS A 117 10.98 11.34 -4.15
CA LYS A 117 11.94 12.03 -5.03
C LYS A 117 11.69 13.55 -5.17
N LYS A 118 10.44 14.00 -5.03
CA LYS A 118 10.06 15.43 -5.06
C LYS A 118 10.39 16.21 -3.77
N LEU A 119 10.88 15.54 -2.71
CA LEU A 119 11.23 16.16 -1.43
C LEU A 119 12.75 16.34 -1.25
N VAL A 120 13.56 15.82 -2.18
CA VAL A 120 15.03 15.79 -2.12
C VAL A 120 15.68 16.69 -3.20
N LEU A 121 14.87 17.30 -4.08
CA LEU A 121 15.26 18.25 -5.12
C LEU A 121 14.57 19.59 -4.85
#